data_AF-A0A660YB21-F1
#
_entry.id   AF-A0A660YB21-F1
#
_cell.length_a   1.000
_cell.length_b   1.000
_cell.length_c   1.000
_cell.angle_alpha   90.00
_cell.angle_beta   90.00
_cell.angle_gamma   90.00
#
_symmetry.space_group_name_H-M   'P 1'
#
loop_
_entity.id
_entity.type
_entity.pdbx_description
1 polymer ?
#
loop_
_entity_poly.entity_id
_entity_poly.type
_entity_poly.pdbx_seq_one_letter_code
_entity_poly.pdbx_strand_id
1 'polypeptide(L)'
;MDAIVKRAISLDRSERRLDRVIEPGDWVVVKPNIVTCTPIRDNYLGRGNDGKRHKGQVTDLRVVKSVVDYLVHMERPPRRITIAEGGAEWRNLNDPLRNPSQTEDGWTVHWPEFGGLSYRGIVDEYDGVNGVKVDIVDLNYDDWLDADGVVRGNGPPIPVPDPNHTGITWLQRPEGYYVSKTLLECDKLINLPVMKTHNIPGVTLIFKNYVGTFMQRAYGQTDNFKMLLHRYAGDENVPEGFIDLFSYRPTDYAIVECFWGTEGNGPQWGDDVKLNLVVAGGDPVATEAVAAAVMGFNPRDLDYLYWAEAKGFGTFDMDRIEVVGRSIEEVRYSFKKSKGPKGQGPGFVGRPNRVWLLNGPYEGNDLDVDYIGEHGISPEEGSVSGGREWMRYESGEDYIDLSQVLGAEPTVTAYAFTYIYVDSDLNAQMWTGADDGIKVWLNDEVVLEKERAGGKSLTRNKVPVHLRKGINRLLVKVRNLYGGYGFSLGIFEEDGDTPWGLRYLLGHQVQVKETTPAPSGFALYRSYPNPFNRWTT
;
A
#
# COMPACT_ATOMS: atom_id res chain seq x y z
N MET A 1 21.25 2.61 17.16
CA MET A 1 19.99 3.25 16.73
C MET A 1 20.34 4.54 16.00
N ASP A 2 20.80 5.61 16.67
CA ASP A 2 21.09 6.91 16.03
C ASP A 2 22.02 6.79 14.81
N ALA A 3 23.14 6.09 14.99
CA ALA A 3 24.07 5.81 13.90
C ALA A 3 23.44 5.02 12.72
N ILE A 4 22.44 4.17 12.96
CA ILE A 4 21.76 3.40 11.89
C ILE A 4 20.84 4.33 11.09
N VAL A 5 20.06 5.17 11.78
CA VAL A 5 19.16 6.15 11.14
C VAL A 5 19.96 7.14 10.30
N LYS A 6 20.96 7.79 10.90
CA LYS A 6 21.84 8.74 10.20
C LYS A 6 22.61 8.07 9.06
N ARG A 7 23.04 6.82 9.23
CA ARG A 7 23.69 6.07 8.15
C ARG A 7 22.75 5.83 6.99
N ALA A 8 21.51 5.41 7.23
CA ALA A 8 20.52 5.18 6.17
C ALA A 8 20.27 6.47 5.37
N ILE A 9 20.05 7.60 6.05
CA ILE A 9 19.91 8.92 5.40
C ILE A 9 21.16 9.27 4.58
N SER A 10 22.36 9.10 5.15
CA SER A 10 23.62 9.46 4.47
C SER A 10 23.98 8.57 3.27
N LEU A 11 23.40 7.38 3.18
CA LEU A 11 23.65 6.46 2.07
C LEU A 11 22.86 6.85 0.83
N ASP A 12 21.76 7.57 0.99
CA ASP A 12 20.92 8.02 -0.11
C ASP A 12 21.68 8.96 -1.04
N ARG A 13 21.85 8.52 -2.27
CA ARG A 13 22.54 9.25 -3.35
C ARG A 13 21.57 9.76 -4.41
N SER A 14 20.27 9.50 -4.25
CA SER A 14 19.25 9.90 -5.21
C SER A 14 19.19 11.42 -5.34
N GLU A 15 18.57 11.91 -6.42
CA GLU A 15 18.33 13.34 -6.58
C GLU A 15 17.41 13.92 -5.50
N ARG A 16 16.62 13.04 -4.85
CA ARG A 16 15.68 13.35 -3.77
C ARG A 16 16.21 13.00 -2.38
N ARG A 17 17.52 12.89 -2.22
CA ARG A 17 18.12 12.71 -0.89
C ARG A 17 17.79 13.89 0.04
N LEU A 18 17.71 13.61 1.33
CA LEU A 18 17.10 14.52 2.32
C LEU A 18 17.74 15.93 2.37
N ASP A 19 19.07 16.04 2.24
CA ASP A 19 19.79 17.32 2.23
C ASP A 19 19.52 18.19 0.99
N ARG A 20 18.97 17.61 -0.08
CA ARG A 20 18.51 18.33 -1.27
C ARG A 20 17.03 18.66 -1.25
N VAL A 21 16.23 17.84 -0.56
CA VAL A 21 14.78 18.02 -0.46
C VAL A 21 14.44 19.19 0.46
N ILE A 22 15.20 19.38 1.54
CA ILE A 22 14.96 20.41 2.55
C ILE A 22 15.79 21.67 2.27
N GLU A 23 15.12 22.82 2.28
CA GLU A 23 15.72 24.14 2.15
C GLU A 23 15.63 24.94 3.46
N PRO A 24 16.54 25.93 3.70
CA PRO A 24 16.53 26.70 4.94
C PRO A 24 15.23 27.44 5.29
N GLY A 25 14.41 27.77 4.30
CA GLY A 25 13.12 28.46 4.51
C GLY A 25 11.99 27.55 4.97
N ASP A 26 12.17 26.23 4.80
CA ASP A 26 11.08 25.26 4.86
C ASP A 26 10.50 25.13 6.26
N TRP A 27 9.18 24.97 6.29
CA TRP A 27 8.45 24.31 7.35
C TRP A 27 8.32 22.82 7.05
N VAL A 28 9.06 22.02 7.81
CA VAL A 28 9.11 20.56 7.70
C VAL A 28 8.16 19.92 8.72
N VAL A 29 7.26 19.07 8.26
CA VAL A 29 6.44 18.21 9.11
C VAL A 29 7.09 16.83 9.19
N VAL A 30 7.38 16.37 10.40
CA VAL A 30 7.82 15.00 10.68
C VAL A 30 6.61 14.21 11.19
N LYS A 31 6.21 13.20 10.44
CA LYS A 31 5.01 12.41 10.71
C LYS A 31 5.36 11.01 11.21
N PRO A 32 5.41 10.79 12.55
CA PRO A 32 5.56 9.45 13.12
C PRO A 32 4.28 8.62 12.92
N ASN A 33 4.26 7.42 13.45
CA ASN A 33 3.08 6.58 13.56
C ASN A 33 2.78 6.32 15.05
N ILE A 34 1.54 6.55 15.47
CA ILE A 34 1.09 6.29 16.84
C ILE A 34 -0.29 5.60 16.78
N VAL A 35 -0.31 4.26 16.81
CA VAL A 35 -1.58 3.51 16.81
C VAL A 35 -2.25 3.58 18.18
N THR A 36 -1.55 3.11 19.21
CA THR A 36 -2.04 3.03 20.59
C THR A 36 -1.06 3.69 21.54
N CYS A 37 -1.60 4.39 22.54
CA CYS A 37 -0.81 4.92 23.64
C CYS A 37 -0.94 4.00 24.87
N THR A 38 -0.17 2.91 24.86
CA THR A 38 -0.26 1.83 25.85
C THR A 38 -0.12 2.28 27.31
N PRO A 39 0.70 3.30 27.67
CA PRO A 39 0.73 3.77 29.05
C PRO A 39 -0.56 4.48 29.51
N ILE A 40 -1.40 4.94 28.58
CA ILE A 40 -2.71 5.59 28.85
C ILE A 40 -3.85 4.58 28.76
N ARG A 41 -3.79 3.71 27.74
CA ARG A 41 -4.73 2.62 27.52
C ARG A 41 -3.99 1.29 27.57
N ASP A 42 -3.84 0.76 28.78
CA ASP A 42 -3.30 -0.57 29.00
C ASP A 42 -4.41 -1.63 28.82
N ASN A 43 -4.93 -1.72 27.60
CA ASN A 43 -5.98 -2.67 27.22
C ASN A 43 -5.42 -3.76 26.30
N TYR A 44 -6.30 -4.65 25.83
CA TYR A 44 -5.91 -5.75 24.92
C TYR A 44 -5.40 -5.29 23.54
N LEU A 45 -5.61 -4.02 23.16
CA LEU A 45 -5.13 -3.46 21.89
C LEU A 45 -3.67 -3.00 21.99
N GLY A 46 -3.24 -2.54 23.17
CA GLY A 46 -1.85 -2.15 23.43
C GLY A 46 -0.92 -3.31 23.79
N ARG A 47 -1.40 -4.56 23.72
CA ARG A 47 -0.65 -5.78 24.08
C ARG A 47 -0.61 -6.76 22.92
N GLY A 48 0.55 -7.36 22.68
CA GLY A 48 0.71 -8.44 21.72
C GLY A 48 0.10 -9.75 22.23
N ASN A 49 0.15 -10.81 21.42
CA ASN A 49 -0.40 -12.12 21.80
C ASN A 49 0.27 -12.75 23.03
N ASP A 50 1.49 -12.31 23.37
CA ASP A 50 2.22 -12.73 24.57
C ASP A 50 1.79 -11.97 25.85
N GLY A 51 0.80 -11.08 25.73
CA GLY A 51 0.29 -10.25 26.81
C GLY A 51 1.22 -9.11 27.23
N LYS A 52 2.35 -8.87 26.54
CA LYS A 52 3.24 -7.73 26.81
C LYS A 52 2.87 -6.54 25.94
N ARG A 53 3.34 -5.35 26.33
CA ARG A 53 3.14 -4.11 25.57
C ARG A 53 3.70 -4.26 24.15
N HIS A 54 2.88 -3.90 23.17
CA HIS A 54 3.19 -4.03 21.76
C HIS A 54 3.97 -2.80 21.26
N LYS A 55 5.26 -2.97 20.98
CA LYS A 55 6.15 -1.85 20.65
C LYS A 55 6.07 -1.44 19.19
N GLY A 56 5.86 -2.39 18.27
CA GLY A 56 5.78 -2.15 16.82
C GLY A 56 4.56 -1.31 16.36
N GLN A 57 3.68 -0.95 17.29
CA GLN A 57 2.52 -0.09 17.04
C GLN A 57 2.85 1.41 16.97
N VAL A 58 4.04 1.80 17.42
CA VAL A 58 4.44 3.19 17.56
C VAL A 58 5.85 3.35 17.00
N THR A 59 6.09 4.41 16.23
CA THR A 59 7.45 4.75 15.79
C THR A 59 8.35 4.88 17.01
N ASP A 60 9.48 4.18 17.00
CA ASP A 60 10.46 4.28 18.08
C ASP A 60 10.87 5.74 18.27
N LEU A 61 10.56 6.35 19.43
CA LEU A 61 10.79 7.78 19.67
C LEU A 61 12.27 8.16 19.53
N ARG A 62 13.18 7.19 19.67
CA ARG A 62 14.61 7.42 19.45
C ARG A 62 14.89 7.71 17.96
N VAL A 63 14.16 7.08 17.04
CA VAL A 63 14.21 7.39 15.59
C VAL A 63 13.72 8.81 15.34
N VAL A 64 12.58 9.20 15.92
CA VAL A 64 12.05 10.57 15.81
C VAL A 64 13.08 11.60 16.31
N LYS A 65 13.66 11.35 17.50
CA LYS A 65 14.74 12.16 18.07
C LYS A 65 15.94 12.27 17.12
N SER A 66 16.38 11.15 16.54
CA SER A 66 17.51 11.10 15.61
C SER A 66 17.26 11.90 14.34
N VAL A 67 16.03 11.87 13.81
CA VAL A 67 15.63 12.65 12.63
C VAL A 67 15.57 14.13 12.95
N VAL A 68 14.95 14.53 14.08
CA VAL A 68 14.93 15.94 14.50
C VAL A 68 16.35 16.45 14.74
N ASP A 69 17.18 15.69 15.45
CA ASP A 69 18.60 16.00 15.68
C ASP A 69 19.36 16.17 14.36
N TYR A 70 19.15 15.28 13.38
CA TYR A 70 19.76 15.41 12.06
C TYR A 70 19.34 16.72 11.38
N LEU A 71 18.04 17.03 11.35
CA LEU A 71 17.48 18.18 10.64
C LEU A 71 17.97 19.51 11.22
N VAL A 72 17.99 19.66 12.55
CA VAL A 72 18.45 20.91 13.19
C VAL A 72 19.96 21.12 13.04
N HIS A 73 20.74 20.07 12.80
CA HIS A 73 22.19 20.11 12.61
C HIS A 73 22.63 19.98 11.15
N MET A 74 21.71 20.02 10.19
CA MET A 74 22.06 20.14 8.79
C MET A 74 22.91 21.40 8.57
N GLU A 75 23.80 21.37 7.58
CA GLU A 75 24.55 22.57 7.17
C GLU A 75 23.60 23.73 6.79
N ARG A 76 22.43 23.37 6.26
CA ARG A 76 21.35 24.26 5.83
C ARG A 76 20.05 23.81 6.49
N PRO A 77 19.83 24.09 7.79
CA PRO A 77 18.69 23.56 8.53
C PRO A 77 17.40 24.29 8.15
N PRO A 78 16.23 23.61 8.20
CA PRO A 78 14.94 24.23 7.91
C PRO A 78 14.59 25.30 8.96
N ARG A 79 13.66 26.20 8.62
CA ARG A 79 13.19 27.24 9.55
C ARG A 79 12.37 26.67 10.70
N ARG A 80 11.55 25.64 10.41
CA ARG A 80 10.62 25.05 11.38
C ARG A 80 10.48 23.55 11.17
N ILE A 81 10.43 22.80 12.26
CA ILE A 81 10.12 21.38 12.30
C ILE A 81 8.89 21.19 13.20
N THR A 82 7.87 20.50 12.70
CA THR A 82 6.68 20.14 13.47
C THR A 82 6.55 18.63 13.51
N ILE A 83 6.51 18.03 14.69
CA ILE A 83 6.14 16.63 14.84
C ILE A 83 4.61 16.56 14.80
N ALA A 84 4.03 15.89 13.81
CA ALA A 84 2.57 15.87 13.61
C ALA A 84 2.00 14.45 13.43
N GLU A 85 0.99 14.13 14.22
CA GLU A 85 0.27 12.85 14.14
C GLU A 85 -1.14 13.02 14.68
N GLY A 86 -2.08 12.19 14.25
CA GLY A 86 -3.44 12.14 14.78
C GLY A 86 -3.74 10.71 15.21
N GLY A 87 -3.35 10.35 16.43
CA GLY A 87 -3.46 8.98 16.93
C GLY A 87 -4.90 8.49 17.03
N ALA A 88 -5.11 7.17 16.96
CA ALA A 88 -6.47 6.61 16.92
C ALA A 88 -7.13 6.46 18.31
N GLU A 89 -6.33 6.22 19.36
CA GLU A 89 -6.83 5.65 20.61
C GLU A 89 -6.69 6.55 21.84
N TRP A 90 -6.32 7.81 21.68
CA TRP A 90 -6.16 8.74 22.80
C TRP A 90 -6.80 10.09 22.45
N ARG A 91 -7.23 10.81 23.50
CA ARG A 91 -7.74 12.18 23.40
C ARG A 91 -6.74 13.13 24.02
N ASN A 92 -6.60 14.34 23.48
CA ASN A 92 -5.70 15.32 24.09
C ASN A 92 -6.15 15.72 25.49
N LEU A 93 -5.24 16.27 26.29
CA LEU A 93 -5.52 16.62 27.69
C LEU A 93 -6.61 17.69 27.86
N ASN A 94 -6.87 18.48 26.82
CA ASN A 94 -7.86 19.56 26.80
C ASN A 94 -9.24 19.13 26.29
N ASP A 95 -9.40 17.88 25.84
CA ASP A 95 -10.65 17.36 25.32
C ASP A 95 -11.62 17.10 26.48
N PRO A 96 -12.81 17.72 26.51
CA PRO A 96 -13.77 17.53 27.60
C PRO A 96 -14.35 16.12 27.67
N LEU A 97 -14.24 15.32 26.60
CA LEU A 97 -14.67 13.93 26.55
C LEU A 97 -13.55 12.94 26.89
N ARG A 98 -12.35 13.44 27.25
CA ARG A 98 -11.25 12.66 27.80
C ARG A 98 -11.70 11.89 29.05
N ASN A 99 -11.16 10.70 29.28
CA ASN A 99 -11.32 10.01 30.57
C ASN A 99 -10.78 10.92 31.70
N PRO A 100 -11.58 11.28 32.72
CA PRO A 100 -11.14 12.18 33.79
C PRO A 100 -9.84 11.76 34.48
N SER A 101 -9.55 10.45 34.55
CA SER A 101 -8.32 9.92 35.16
C SER A 101 -7.08 9.98 34.26
N GLN A 102 -7.22 10.36 32.99
CA GLN A 102 -6.09 10.47 32.06
C GLN A 102 -5.25 11.71 32.39
N THR A 103 -4.01 11.51 32.83
CA THR A 103 -3.08 12.60 33.21
C THR A 103 -2.05 12.93 32.14
N GLU A 104 -1.91 12.07 31.13
CA GLU A 104 -1.00 12.23 30.01
C GLU A 104 -1.74 11.97 28.69
N ASP A 105 -1.17 12.39 27.56
CA ASP A 105 -1.66 12.07 26.22
C ASP A 105 -0.53 11.48 25.36
N GLY A 106 -0.80 11.13 24.10
CA GLY A 106 0.21 10.53 23.23
C GLY A 106 1.47 11.37 23.04
N TRP A 107 1.40 12.68 23.33
CA TRP A 107 2.53 13.61 23.24
C TRP A 107 3.31 13.76 24.55
N THR A 108 2.62 13.79 25.68
CA THR A 108 3.25 14.01 26.99
C THR A 108 3.74 12.73 27.66
N VAL A 109 3.15 11.58 27.29
CA VAL A 109 3.48 10.29 27.86
C VAL A 109 4.96 9.94 27.66
N HIS A 110 5.57 9.38 28.69
CA HIS A 110 6.93 8.86 28.62
C HIS A 110 6.90 7.37 28.23
N TRP A 111 7.79 6.98 27.33
CA TRP A 111 7.86 5.63 26.76
C TRP A 111 9.10 4.88 27.30
N PRO A 112 8.97 4.05 28.35
CA PRO A 112 10.12 3.36 28.96
C PRO A 112 10.93 2.51 27.98
N GLU A 113 10.24 1.83 27.05
CA GLU A 113 10.82 0.99 26.00
C GLU A 113 11.70 1.78 25.02
N PHE A 114 11.48 3.10 24.91
CA PHE A 114 12.22 4.00 24.04
C PHE A 114 13.12 4.95 24.85
N GLY A 115 13.60 4.48 26.01
CA GLY A 115 14.54 5.22 26.85
C GLY A 115 13.89 6.28 27.72
N GLY A 116 12.57 6.18 27.97
CA GLY A 116 11.83 7.16 28.75
C GLY A 116 11.60 8.47 28.02
N LEU A 117 11.71 8.50 26.69
CA LEU A 117 11.42 9.70 25.89
C LEU A 117 9.92 9.99 25.86
N SER A 118 9.57 11.27 25.68
CA SER A 118 8.25 11.74 25.28
C SER A 118 8.42 12.67 24.07
N TYR A 119 7.39 12.83 23.24
CA TYR A 119 7.46 13.76 22.11
C TYR A 119 7.65 15.20 22.59
N ARG A 120 6.95 15.58 23.68
CA ARG A 120 7.17 16.88 24.34
C ARG A 120 8.61 17.06 24.80
N GLY A 121 9.21 16.04 25.41
CA GLY A 121 10.63 16.08 25.80
C GLY A 121 11.58 16.25 24.62
N ILE A 122 11.29 15.66 23.46
CA ILE A 122 12.07 15.89 22.23
C ILE A 122 11.94 17.35 21.78
N VAL A 123 10.73 17.93 21.79
CA VAL A 123 10.53 19.35 21.46
C VAL A 123 11.31 20.24 22.42
N ASP A 124 11.20 20.00 23.72
CA ASP A 124 11.88 20.80 24.75
C ASP A 124 13.41 20.73 24.62
N GLU A 125 13.95 19.61 24.12
CA GLU A 125 15.39 19.43 23.86
C GLU A 125 15.89 20.21 22.63
N TYR A 126 15.09 20.29 21.56
CA TYR A 126 15.54 20.78 20.25
C TYR A 126 14.98 22.15 19.81
N ASP A 127 13.93 22.66 20.46
CA ASP A 127 13.36 23.96 20.08
C ASP A 127 14.38 25.10 20.23
N GLY A 128 14.63 25.82 19.14
CA GLY A 128 15.61 26.91 19.06
C GLY A 128 17.05 26.49 18.77
N VAL A 129 17.36 25.19 18.73
CA VAL A 129 18.70 24.70 18.34
C VAL A 129 19.00 25.15 16.92
N ASN A 130 20.17 25.79 16.74
CA ASN A 130 20.60 26.40 15.47
C ASN A 130 19.55 27.35 14.83
N GLY A 131 18.70 27.97 15.64
CA GLY A 131 17.66 28.89 15.18
C GLY A 131 16.42 28.22 14.59
N VAL A 132 16.31 26.89 14.69
CA VAL A 132 15.17 26.11 14.17
C VAL A 132 14.04 26.09 15.19
N LYS A 133 12.82 26.46 14.79
CA LYS A 133 11.63 26.26 15.63
C LYS A 133 11.25 24.78 15.64
N VAL A 134 11.07 24.17 16.80
CA VAL A 134 10.54 22.80 16.92
C VAL A 134 9.24 22.83 17.72
N ASP A 135 8.19 22.17 17.21
CA ASP A 135 6.90 22.06 17.90
C ASP A 135 6.14 20.78 17.56
N ILE A 136 4.95 20.62 18.13
CA ILE A 136 4.03 19.50 17.91
C ILE A 136 2.68 20.02 17.41
N VAL A 137 2.08 19.28 16.48
CA VAL A 137 0.67 19.43 16.12
C VAL A 137 -0.05 18.10 16.29
N ASP A 138 -1.16 18.13 17.02
CA ASP A 138 -2.12 17.04 17.06
C ASP A 138 -3.10 17.17 15.89
N LEU A 139 -2.92 16.34 14.86
CA LEU A 139 -3.73 16.40 13.64
C LEU A 139 -5.22 16.12 13.93
N ASN A 140 -5.57 15.45 15.03
CA ASN A 140 -6.97 15.22 15.36
C ASN A 140 -7.70 16.51 15.75
N TYR A 141 -6.97 17.52 16.23
CA TYR A 141 -7.50 18.78 16.74
C TYR A 141 -7.01 20.00 15.96
N ASP A 142 -6.20 19.78 14.93
CA ASP A 142 -5.74 20.81 14.02
C ASP A 142 -6.92 21.49 13.30
N ASP A 143 -6.66 22.69 12.80
CA ASP A 143 -7.60 23.36 11.92
C ASP A 143 -7.63 22.67 10.56
N TRP A 144 -8.76 22.77 9.85
CA TRP A 144 -8.89 22.28 8.47
C TRP A 144 -9.30 23.40 7.53
N LEU A 145 -9.10 23.16 6.24
CA LEU A 145 -9.63 23.98 5.17
C LEU A 145 -10.73 23.20 4.43
N ASP A 146 -11.78 23.91 4.02
CA ASP A 146 -12.74 23.43 3.02
C ASP A 146 -12.29 23.85 1.60
N ALA A 147 -13.05 23.45 0.57
CA ALA A 147 -12.70 23.74 -0.83
C ALA A 147 -12.69 25.24 -1.16
N ASP A 148 -13.38 26.06 -0.37
CA ASP A 148 -13.38 27.53 -0.50
C ASP A 148 -12.18 28.17 0.23
N GLY A 149 -11.33 27.33 0.84
CA GLY A 149 -10.17 27.77 1.60
C GLY A 149 -10.53 28.40 2.94
N VAL A 150 -11.73 28.17 3.48
CA VAL A 150 -12.17 28.71 4.76
C VAL A 150 -11.67 27.81 5.90
N VAL A 151 -10.99 28.43 6.87
CA VAL A 151 -10.49 27.74 8.06
C VAL A 151 -11.66 27.35 8.94
N ARG A 152 -11.78 26.05 9.26
CA ARG A 152 -12.93 25.46 9.96
C ARG A 152 -14.26 25.78 9.27
N GLY A 153 -14.24 25.91 7.96
CA GLY A 153 -15.43 26.15 7.18
C GLY A 153 -16.35 24.93 7.12
N ASN A 154 -17.61 25.19 6.82
CA ASN A 154 -18.64 24.18 6.57
C ASN A 154 -18.98 24.10 5.06
N GLY A 155 -18.11 24.64 4.19
CA GLY A 155 -18.23 24.51 2.74
C GLY A 155 -17.96 23.07 2.28
N PRO A 156 -17.99 22.80 0.96
CA PRO A 156 -17.72 21.47 0.43
C PRO A 156 -16.29 21.00 0.77
N PRO A 157 -16.07 19.68 0.97
CA PRO A 157 -14.73 19.16 1.21
C PRO A 157 -13.82 19.39 -0.01
N ILE A 158 -12.50 19.38 0.22
CA ILE A 158 -11.52 19.59 -0.84
C ILE A 158 -11.49 18.37 -1.77
N PRO A 159 -11.47 18.58 -3.09
CA PRO A 159 -11.28 17.51 -4.03
C PRO A 159 -10.00 16.70 -3.90
N VAL A 160 -10.08 15.37 -4.07
CA VAL A 160 -8.89 14.51 -4.08
C VAL A 160 -8.01 14.87 -5.29
N PRO A 161 -6.74 15.25 -5.08
CA PRO A 161 -5.86 15.58 -6.19
C PRO A 161 -5.54 14.36 -7.08
N ASP A 162 -5.47 14.63 -8.38
CA ASP A 162 -5.04 13.67 -9.42
C ASP A 162 -4.09 14.38 -10.39
N PRO A 163 -2.81 14.55 -9.99
CA PRO A 163 -1.86 15.37 -10.71
C PRO A 163 -1.52 14.83 -12.11
N ASN A 164 -1.74 13.53 -12.34
CA ASN A 164 -1.49 12.88 -13.62
C ASN A 164 -2.75 12.74 -14.49
N HIS A 165 -3.90 13.28 -14.07
CA HIS A 165 -5.18 13.16 -14.79
C HIS A 165 -5.52 11.71 -15.16
N THR A 166 -5.25 10.80 -14.23
CA THR A 166 -5.47 9.36 -14.38
C THR A 166 -6.94 8.98 -14.38
N GLY A 167 -7.81 9.84 -13.81
CA GLY A 167 -9.19 9.52 -13.49
C GLY A 167 -9.34 8.76 -12.17
N ILE A 168 -8.22 8.42 -11.50
CA ILE A 168 -8.19 7.77 -10.19
C ILE A 168 -8.43 8.86 -9.13
N THR A 169 -9.69 9.20 -8.91
CA THR A 169 -10.09 10.28 -8.00
C THR A 169 -11.17 9.78 -7.05
N TRP A 170 -11.15 10.23 -5.80
CA TRP A 170 -12.21 9.95 -4.82
C TRP A 170 -12.49 8.46 -4.63
N LEU A 171 -11.42 7.66 -4.58
CA LEU A 171 -11.55 6.22 -4.55
C LEU A 171 -12.46 5.77 -3.41
N GLN A 172 -12.33 6.41 -2.25
CA GLN A 172 -13.16 6.08 -1.09
C GLN A 172 -14.31 7.06 -0.82
N ARG A 173 -14.10 8.38 -0.97
CA ARG A 173 -15.13 9.42 -0.68
C ARG A 173 -15.34 10.37 -1.86
N PRO A 174 -16.41 10.18 -2.65
CA PRO A 174 -16.75 11.00 -3.83
C PRO A 174 -16.75 12.51 -3.62
N GLU A 175 -17.11 12.98 -2.43
CA GLU A 175 -17.17 14.39 -2.08
C GLU A 175 -15.83 14.97 -1.57
N GLY A 176 -14.82 14.13 -1.32
CA GLY A 176 -13.47 14.54 -0.90
C GLY A 176 -13.30 14.74 0.58
N TYR A 177 -12.19 15.36 0.97
CA TYR A 177 -11.79 15.44 2.37
C TYR A 177 -11.59 16.89 2.81
N TYR A 178 -12.06 17.20 4.03
CA TYR A 178 -11.44 18.24 4.83
C TYR A 178 -10.05 17.79 5.22
N VAL A 179 -9.05 18.67 5.03
CA VAL A 179 -7.64 18.35 5.21
C VAL A 179 -7.02 19.29 6.23
N SER A 180 -6.11 18.75 7.05
CA SER A 180 -5.37 19.52 8.06
C SER A 180 -4.66 20.70 7.42
N LYS A 181 -4.83 21.86 8.05
CA LYS A 181 -4.14 23.09 7.70
C LYS A 181 -2.64 22.90 7.76
N THR A 182 -2.12 22.20 8.77
CA THR A 182 -0.69 21.87 8.87
C THR A 182 -0.19 21.10 7.65
N LEU A 183 -0.95 20.10 7.17
CA LEU A 183 -0.52 19.32 6.00
C LEU A 183 -0.62 20.11 4.70
N LEU A 184 -1.60 21.01 4.58
CA LEU A 184 -1.69 21.89 3.41
C LEU A 184 -0.62 22.98 3.44
N GLU A 185 -0.33 23.58 4.58
CA GLU A 185 0.59 24.73 4.62
C GLU A 185 2.07 24.35 4.79
N CYS A 186 2.39 23.10 5.14
CA CYS A 186 3.79 22.68 5.27
C CYS A 186 4.51 22.65 3.91
N ASP A 187 5.81 22.95 3.94
CA ASP A 187 6.65 22.96 2.74
C ASP A 187 7.19 21.57 2.41
N LYS A 188 7.46 20.75 3.44
CA LYS A 188 8.01 19.40 3.34
C LYS A 188 7.36 18.46 4.35
N LEU A 189 7.14 17.21 3.97
CA LEU A 189 6.67 16.15 4.85
C LEU A 189 7.64 14.96 4.83
N ILE A 190 8.18 14.64 6.01
CA ILE A 190 9.00 13.47 6.26
C ILE A 190 8.15 12.43 7.00
N ASN A 191 8.00 11.24 6.42
CA ASN A 191 7.16 10.18 6.97
C ASN A 191 8.01 9.13 7.68
N LEU A 192 7.67 8.78 8.93
CA LEU A 192 8.41 7.85 9.79
C LEU A 192 7.56 6.64 10.20
N PRO A 193 7.08 5.80 9.27
CA PRO A 193 6.25 4.65 9.62
C PRO A 193 7.08 3.49 10.16
N VAL A 194 6.36 2.52 10.74
CA VAL A 194 6.93 1.27 11.28
C VAL A 194 6.51 0.10 10.40
N MET A 195 7.42 -0.85 10.16
CA MET A 195 7.12 -2.10 9.46
C MET A 195 6.05 -2.93 10.17
N LYS A 196 4.86 -3.06 9.56
CA LYS A 196 3.75 -3.83 10.12
C LYS A 196 2.97 -4.58 9.06
N THR A 197 2.45 -5.75 9.39
CA THR A 197 1.48 -6.48 8.56
C THR A 197 0.05 -5.96 8.73
N HIS A 198 -0.81 -6.28 7.76
CA HIS A 198 -2.26 -6.04 7.78
C HIS A 198 -2.99 -7.13 7.01
N ASN A 199 -4.25 -7.40 7.37
CA ASN A 199 -5.12 -8.34 6.66
C ASN A 199 -5.69 -7.84 5.32
N ILE A 200 -5.65 -6.53 5.03
CA ILE A 200 -6.32 -5.93 3.86
C ILE A 200 -5.25 -5.44 2.86
N PRO A 201 -4.48 -4.37 3.14
CA PRO A 201 -3.39 -3.94 2.25
C PRO A 201 -2.14 -4.83 2.33
N GLY A 202 -2.13 -5.94 3.06
CA GLY A 202 -0.95 -6.78 3.29
C GLY A 202 0.06 -6.19 4.30
N VAL A 203 0.47 -4.93 4.10
CA VAL A 203 1.40 -4.20 4.97
C VAL A 203 0.85 -2.82 5.37
N THR A 204 1.45 -2.21 6.39
CA THR A 204 1.18 -0.84 6.81
C THR A 204 2.48 -0.09 6.93
N LEU A 205 2.74 0.82 6.00
CA LEU A 205 3.98 1.58 5.92
C LEU A 205 3.67 3.06 5.66
N ILE A 206 4.19 3.66 4.59
CA ILE A 206 4.16 5.09 4.30
C ILE A 206 2.72 5.54 4.02
N PHE A 207 2.03 4.88 3.09
CA PHE A 207 0.67 5.28 2.67
C PHE A 207 -0.33 5.13 3.81
N LYS A 208 -0.37 3.97 4.46
CA LYS A 208 -1.30 3.71 5.57
C LYS A 208 -1.05 4.64 6.77
N ASN A 209 0.16 5.17 6.94
CA ASN A 209 0.42 6.18 7.98
C ASN A 209 -0.40 7.47 7.79
N TYR A 210 -0.88 7.75 6.57
CA TYR A 210 -1.78 8.88 6.31
C TYR A 210 -3.16 8.72 6.94
N VAL A 211 -3.57 7.55 7.42
CA VAL A 211 -4.78 7.43 8.25
C VAL A 211 -4.72 8.39 9.46
N GLY A 212 -3.51 8.65 9.99
CA GLY A 212 -3.27 9.64 11.03
C GLY A 212 -3.68 11.07 10.68
N THR A 213 -3.83 11.41 9.40
CA THR A 213 -4.21 12.75 8.93
C THR A 213 -5.72 12.96 8.83
N PHE A 214 -6.51 11.88 8.88
CA PHE A 214 -7.96 11.98 8.92
C PHE A 214 -8.40 12.60 10.26
N MET A 215 -9.02 13.77 10.29
CA MET A 215 -9.09 14.57 11.52
C MET A 215 -10.39 14.37 12.32
N GLN A 216 -10.28 14.04 13.61
CA GLN A 216 -11.47 13.95 14.49
C GLN A 216 -12.31 15.22 14.46
N ARG A 217 -11.68 16.39 14.50
CA ARG A 217 -12.37 17.67 14.59
C ARG A 217 -13.24 18.01 13.37
N ALA A 218 -12.84 17.56 12.18
CA ALA A 218 -13.57 17.84 10.93
C ALA A 218 -14.71 16.85 10.67
N TYR A 219 -14.59 15.61 11.17
CA TYR A 219 -15.55 14.52 10.88
C TYR A 219 -16.42 14.11 12.08
N GLY A 220 -16.25 14.76 13.23
CA GLY A 220 -17.07 14.56 14.41
C GLY A 220 -16.34 13.83 15.54
N GLN A 221 -16.75 14.12 16.77
CA GLN A 221 -16.12 13.58 17.97
C GLN A 221 -16.78 12.28 18.43
N THR A 222 -16.25 11.15 17.96
CA THR A 222 -16.58 9.83 18.51
C THR A 222 -15.31 9.14 19.01
N ASP A 223 -15.46 8.22 19.95
CA ASP A 223 -14.37 7.31 20.26
C ASP A 223 -14.03 6.47 19.02
N ASN A 224 -12.74 6.25 18.76
CA ASN A 224 -12.22 5.52 17.60
C ASN A 224 -12.68 6.08 16.23
N PHE A 225 -12.80 7.41 16.09
CA PHE A 225 -13.25 8.06 14.84
C PHE A 225 -12.45 7.68 13.58
N LYS A 226 -11.20 7.20 13.69
CA LYS A 226 -10.45 6.66 12.55
C LYS A 226 -11.16 5.47 11.88
N MET A 227 -11.98 4.74 12.65
CA MET A 227 -12.85 3.67 12.12
C MET A 227 -13.93 4.21 11.17
N LEU A 228 -14.16 5.52 11.08
CA LEU A 228 -15.08 6.07 10.08
C LEU A 228 -14.57 5.81 8.66
N LEU A 229 -13.25 5.78 8.43
CA LEU A 229 -12.68 5.38 7.13
C LEU A 229 -13.13 3.98 6.71
N HIS A 230 -13.32 3.06 7.66
CA HIS A 230 -13.85 1.73 7.41
C HIS A 230 -15.35 1.73 7.09
N ARG A 231 -16.09 2.75 7.54
CA ARG A 231 -17.55 2.84 7.37
C ARG A 231 -17.97 3.52 6.07
N TYR A 232 -17.16 4.43 5.53
CA TYR A 232 -17.56 5.19 4.35
C TYR A 232 -17.66 4.34 3.08
N ALA A 233 -16.81 3.30 2.95
CA ALA A 233 -16.81 2.45 1.76
C ALA A 233 -16.67 0.94 2.07
N GLY A 234 -16.58 0.52 3.33
CA GLY A 234 -16.28 -0.88 3.69
C GLY A 234 -14.83 -1.08 4.12
N ASP A 235 -14.57 -2.16 4.85
CA ASP A 235 -13.25 -2.49 5.40
C ASP A 235 -12.23 -2.75 4.28
N GLU A 236 -12.68 -3.39 3.20
CA GLU A 236 -11.91 -3.71 2.00
C GLU A 236 -11.37 -2.46 1.27
N ASN A 237 -12.07 -1.33 1.38
CA ASN A 237 -11.78 -0.08 0.67
C ASN A 237 -10.96 0.91 1.52
N VAL A 238 -10.42 0.47 2.66
CA VAL A 238 -9.48 1.28 3.45
C VAL A 238 -8.23 1.69 2.64
N PRO A 239 -7.67 0.85 1.74
CA PRO A 239 -6.53 1.23 0.92
C PRO A 239 -6.77 2.44 0.02
N GLU A 240 -7.95 2.51 -0.57
CA GLU A 240 -8.39 3.64 -1.38
C GLU A 240 -8.36 4.95 -0.58
N GLY A 241 -8.86 4.92 0.65
CA GLY A 241 -8.92 6.09 1.52
C GLY A 241 -7.55 6.64 1.88
N PHE A 242 -6.56 5.79 2.16
CA PHE A 242 -5.22 6.30 2.46
C PHE A 242 -4.48 6.82 1.23
N ILE A 243 -4.79 6.33 0.02
CA ILE A 243 -4.27 6.88 -1.23
C ILE A 243 -4.89 8.24 -1.52
N ASP A 244 -6.19 8.40 -1.28
CA ASP A 244 -6.87 9.69 -1.36
C ASP A 244 -6.23 10.69 -0.38
N LEU A 245 -6.03 10.30 0.89
CA LEU A 245 -5.39 11.16 1.90
C LEU A 245 -3.94 11.53 1.55
N PHE A 246 -3.16 10.59 1.01
CA PHE A 246 -1.80 10.84 0.54
C PHE A 246 -1.75 11.90 -0.58
N SER A 247 -2.79 11.93 -1.43
CA SER A 247 -2.83 12.80 -2.61
C SER A 247 -2.84 14.30 -2.28
N TYR A 248 -3.26 14.69 -1.08
CA TYR A 248 -3.29 16.10 -0.65
C TYR A 248 -1.93 16.67 -0.27
N ARG A 249 -1.07 15.85 0.33
CA ARG A 249 0.30 16.22 0.68
C ARG A 249 1.21 15.00 0.59
N PRO A 250 1.69 14.64 -0.61
CA PRO A 250 2.62 13.53 -0.80
C PRO A 250 3.85 13.64 0.10
N THR A 251 4.37 12.49 0.54
CA THR A 251 5.61 12.41 1.33
C THR A 251 6.81 12.80 0.47
N ASP A 252 7.62 13.75 0.92
CA ASP A 252 8.85 14.15 0.22
C ASP A 252 10.05 13.25 0.58
N TYR A 253 10.05 12.68 1.78
CA TYR A 253 11.07 11.74 2.23
C TYR A 253 10.50 10.75 3.24
N ALA A 254 10.82 9.46 3.09
CA ALA A 254 10.35 8.42 3.99
C ALA A 254 11.51 7.74 4.70
N ILE A 255 11.32 7.41 5.97
CA ILE A 255 12.24 6.61 6.78
C ILE A 255 11.39 5.54 7.48
N VAL A 256 11.32 4.38 6.86
CA VAL A 256 10.58 3.21 7.36
C VAL A 256 11.47 2.44 8.33
N GLU A 257 11.04 2.29 9.58
CA GLU A 257 11.83 1.64 10.63
C GLU A 257 11.30 0.28 11.05
N CYS A 258 12.21 -0.59 11.50
CA CYS A 258 11.90 -1.85 12.16
C CYS A 258 12.90 -2.16 13.29
N PHE A 259 13.16 -1.19 14.17
CA PHE A 259 13.72 -1.48 15.49
C PHE A 259 12.73 -2.33 16.31
N TRP A 260 11.45 -2.02 16.16
CA TRP A 260 10.33 -2.86 16.54
C TRP A 260 9.27 -2.75 15.43
N GLY A 261 8.86 -3.86 14.83
CA GLY A 261 7.78 -3.95 13.87
C GLY A 261 6.71 -4.93 14.34
N THR A 262 5.68 -5.13 13.53
CA THR A 262 4.55 -6.04 13.85
C THR A 262 4.33 -7.06 12.74
N GLU A 263 4.31 -8.36 13.09
CA GLU A 263 3.89 -9.44 12.18
C GLU A 263 2.59 -10.12 12.63
N GLY A 264 1.99 -10.93 11.77
CA GLY A 264 0.76 -11.67 12.03
C GLY A 264 -0.47 -10.79 11.84
N ASN A 265 -1.41 -10.83 12.79
CA ASN A 265 -2.65 -10.05 12.74
C ASN A 265 -2.45 -8.58 13.15
N GLY A 266 -1.38 -7.95 12.62
CA GLY A 266 -1.18 -6.52 12.68
C GLY A 266 -2.32 -5.75 12.02
N PRO A 267 -2.40 -4.42 12.24
CA PRO A 267 -1.42 -3.60 12.95
C PRO A 267 -1.55 -3.66 14.48
N GLN A 268 -2.67 -4.20 15.00
CA GLN A 268 -2.98 -4.17 16.43
C GLN A 268 -2.78 -5.51 17.15
N TRP A 269 -3.15 -6.64 16.53
CA TRP A 269 -3.18 -7.97 17.17
C TRP A 269 -2.03 -8.87 16.73
N GLY A 270 -0.90 -8.26 16.36
CA GLY A 270 0.28 -8.96 15.89
C GLY A 270 1.29 -9.27 17.00
N ASP A 271 2.43 -9.81 16.58
CA ASP A 271 3.59 -10.07 17.41
C ASP A 271 4.71 -9.07 17.06
N ASP A 272 5.46 -8.62 18.07
CA ASP A 272 6.61 -7.74 17.86
C ASP A 272 7.75 -8.47 17.13
N VAL A 273 8.30 -7.84 16.09
CA VAL A 273 9.51 -8.27 15.36
C VAL A 273 10.61 -7.24 15.58
N LYS A 274 11.86 -7.66 15.77
CA LYS A 274 13.00 -6.75 15.96
C LYS A 274 14.09 -7.03 14.94
N LEU A 275 14.27 -6.12 13.99
CA LEU A 275 15.30 -6.24 12.94
C LEU A 275 16.44 -5.23 13.10
N ASN A 276 16.21 -4.12 13.81
CA ASN A 276 17.13 -2.97 13.88
C ASN A 276 17.51 -2.44 12.49
N LEU A 277 16.51 -2.37 11.61
CA LEU A 277 16.65 -2.01 10.21
C LEU A 277 15.92 -0.70 9.92
N VAL A 278 16.43 0.06 8.96
CA VAL A 278 15.82 1.28 8.42
C VAL A 278 15.91 1.21 6.90
N VAL A 279 14.80 1.52 6.21
CA VAL A 279 14.76 1.80 4.77
C VAL A 279 14.43 3.29 4.62
N ALA A 280 15.22 4.04 3.85
CA ALA A 280 15.01 5.46 3.66
C ALA A 280 15.15 5.87 2.19
N GLY A 281 14.35 6.85 1.75
CA GLY A 281 14.41 7.35 0.39
C GLY A 281 13.41 8.48 0.10
N GLY A 282 13.68 9.25 -0.96
CA GLY A 282 12.84 10.36 -1.43
C GLY A 282 11.77 9.98 -2.48
N ASP A 283 11.71 8.71 -2.88
CA ASP A 283 10.57 8.16 -3.62
C ASP A 283 9.74 7.30 -2.64
N PRO A 284 8.53 7.74 -2.26
CA PRO A 284 7.72 7.04 -1.27
C PRO A 284 7.18 5.68 -1.78
N VAL A 285 6.92 5.54 -3.08
CA VAL A 285 6.44 4.28 -3.66
C VAL A 285 7.60 3.26 -3.67
N ALA A 286 8.79 3.69 -4.09
CA ALA A 286 9.97 2.84 -4.13
C ALA A 286 10.40 2.42 -2.72
N THR A 287 10.39 3.36 -1.77
CA THR A 287 10.75 3.10 -0.37
C THR A 287 9.77 2.10 0.27
N GLU A 288 8.48 2.22 -0.03
CA GLU A 288 7.47 1.25 0.43
C GLU A 288 7.66 -0.12 -0.21
N ALA A 289 7.92 -0.18 -1.52
CA ALA A 289 8.17 -1.42 -2.24
C ALA A 289 9.40 -2.17 -1.69
N VAL A 290 10.50 -1.46 -1.43
CA VAL A 290 11.70 -2.05 -0.80
C VAL A 290 11.39 -2.54 0.61
N ALA A 291 10.68 -1.75 1.42
CA ALA A 291 10.29 -2.15 2.76
C ALA A 291 9.38 -3.39 2.77
N ALA A 292 8.40 -3.46 1.87
CA ALA A 292 7.54 -4.63 1.68
C ALA A 292 8.35 -5.87 1.27
N ALA A 293 9.29 -5.72 0.33
CA ALA A 293 10.20 -6.78 -0.09
C ALA A 293 11.07 -7.31 1.06
N VAL A 294 11.59 -6.42 1.91
CA VAL A 294 12.34 -6.78 3.12
C VAL A 294 11.47 -7.55 4.11
N MET A 295 10.19 -7.20 4.25
CA MET A 295 9.21 -7.94 5.07
C MET A 295 8.76 -9.27 4.44
N GLY A 296 9.20 -9.55 3.21
CA GLY A 296 8.90 -10.78 2.49
C GLY A 296 7.68 -10.72 1.58
N PHE A 297 7.01 -9.57 1.44
CA PHE A 297 5.89 -9.38 0.54
C PHE A 297 6.35 -9.02 -0.87
N ASN A 298 5.64 -9.49 -1.89
CA ASN A 298 5.84 -9.02 -3.26
C ASN A 298 5.15 -7.67 -3.47
N PRO A 299 5.88 -6.58 -3.82
CA PRO A 299 5.27 -5.28 -4.07
C PRO A 299 4.18 -5.31 -5.14
N ARG A 300 4.25 -6.26 -6.09
CA ARG A 300 3.24 -6.45 -7.13
C ARG A 300 1.91 -7.00 -6.60
N ASP A 301 1.89 -7.49 -5.37
CA ASP A 301 0.68 -7.95 -4.68
C ASP A 301 -0.05 -6.83 -3.92
N LEU A 302 0.53 -5.63 -3.86
CA LEU A 302 0.00 -4.50 -3.10
C LEU A 302 -0.74 -3.53 -4.04
N ASP A 303 -2.06 -3.69 -4.15
CA ASP A 303 -2.89 -2.95 -5.10
C ASP A 303 -2.70 -1.43 -5.06
N TYR A 304 -2.52 -0.87 -3.86
CA TYR A 304 -2.35 0.57 -3.70
C TYR A 304 -1.03 1.12 -4.27
N LEU A 305 -0.01 0.29 -4.48
CA LEU A 305 1.21 0.72 -5.16
C LEU A 305 0.98 0.99 -6.65
N TYR A 306 0.05 0.28 -7.29
CA TYR A 306 -0.36 0.55 -8.67
C TYR A 306 -1.08 1.91 -8.77
N TRP A 307 -2.01 2.19 -7.87
CA TRP A 307 -2.70 3.49 -7.85
C TRP A 307 -1.73 4.64 -7.54
N ALA A 308 -0.78 4.43 -6.62
CA ALA A 308 0.22 5.43 -6.28
C ALA A 308 1.17 5.73 -7.45
N GLU A 309 1.65 4.70 -8.16
CA GLU A 309 2.47 4.87 -9.37
C GLU A 309 1.68 5.55 -10.50
N ALA A 310 0.44 5.13 -10.75
CA ALA A 310 -0.41 5.74 -11.77
C ALA A 310 -0.61 7.24 -11.51
N LYS A 311 -0.92 7.62 -10.26
CA LYS A 311 -1.01 9.01 -9.81
C LYS A 311 0.31 9.78 -9.87
N GLY A 312 1.44 9.10 -10.14
CA GLY A 312 2.75 9.73 -10.29
C GLY A 312 3.48 9.96 -8.97
N PHE A 313 3.18 9.22 -7.91
CA PHE A 313 3.86 9.42 -6.63
C PHE A 313 5.24 8.77 -6.54
N GLY A 314 5.60 7.94 -7.52
CA GLY A 314 6.87 7.20 -7.55
C GLY A 314 6.76 5.96 -8.42
N THR A 315 7.65 4.99 -8.19
CA THR A 315 7.59 3.67 -8.86
C THR A 315 7.79 2.52 -7.88
N PHE A 316 7.08 1.41 -8.07
CA PHE A 316 7.32 0.15 -7.35
C PHE A 316 8.03 -0.89 -8.24
N ASP A 317 8.42 -0.50 -9.46
CA ASP A 317 9.18 -1.35 -10.35
C ASP A 317 10.59 -1.56 -9.82
N MET A 318 10.83 -2.73 -9.23
CA MET A 318 12.09 -3.09 -8.59
C MET A 318 13.30 -2.98 -9.53
N ASP A 319 13.12 -3.11 -10.85
CA ASP A 319 14.21 -2.98 -11.84
C ASP A 319 14.67 -1.51 -11.99
N ARG A 320 13.86 -0.55 -11.51
CA ARG A 320 14.12 0.90 -11.56
C ARG A 320 14.54 1.47 -10.20
N ILE A 321 14.69 0.62 -9.18
CA ILE A 321 15.03 1.03 -7.81
C ILE A 321 16.45 0.59 -7.48
N GLU A 322 17.33 1.55 -7.22
CA GLU A 322 18.67 1.27 -6.70
C GLU A 322 18.63 1.16 -5.17
N VAL A 323 18.94 -0.02 -4.63
CA VAL A 323 19.12 -0.22 -3.19
C VAL A 323 20.59 -0.02 -2.83
N VAL A 324 20.88 1.01 -2.04
CA VAL A 324 22.22 1.31 -1.51
C VAL A 324 22.34 0.81 -0.06
N GLY A 325 23.49 0.20 0.27
CA GLY A 325 23.71 -0.42 1.57
C GLY A 325 23.63 -1.95 1.50
N ARG A 326 22.95 -2.58 2.45
CA ARG A 326 22.73 -4.03 2.45
C ARG A 326 21.62 -4.37 1.45
N SER A 327 21.78 -5.45 0.69
CA SER A 327 20.79 -5.89 -0.29
C SER A 327 19.49 -6.33 0.38
N ILE A 328 18.37 -6.35 -0.37
CA ILE A 328 17.08 -6.84 0.12
C ILE A 328 17.23 -8.29 0.57
N GLU A 329 17.91 -9.12 -0.23
CA GLU A 329 18.11 -10.54 0.02
C GLU A 329 18.86 -10.80 1.33
N GLU A 330 19.86 -9.96 1.65
CA GLU A 330 20.67 -10.09 2.86
C GLU A 330 19.90 -9.77 4.14
N VAL A 331 18.90 -8.88 4.04
CA VAL A 331 18.16 -8.38 5.22
C VAL A 331 16.70 -8.84 5.26
N ARG A 332 16.25 -9.56 4.22
CA ARG A 332 14.88 -10.06 4.12
C ARG A 332 14.57 -10.95 5.32
N TYR A 333 13.44 -10.65 5.94
CA TYR A 333 12.83 -11.47 6.98
C TYR A 333 11.36 -11.63 6.59
N SER A 334 10.91 -12.84 6.31
CA SER A 334 9.52 -13.09 5.92
C SER A 334 8.62 -12.99 7.15
N PHE A 335 7.90 -11.88 7.28
CA PHE A 335 6.94 -11.66 8.37
C PHE A 335 5.83 -12.69 8.26
N LYS A 336 5.33 -13.17 9.41
CA LYS A 336 4.07 -13.92 9.41
C LYS A 336 2.97 -13.04 8.84
N LYS A 337 2.31 -13.45 7.75
CA LYS A 337 1.19 -12.70 7.19
C LYS A 337 -0.03 -12.76 8.11
N SER A 338 -0.90 -11.76 7.99
CA SER A 338 -2.16 -11.73 8.72
C SER A 338 -3.09 -12.83 8.22
N LYS A 339 -3.78 -13.50 9.15
CA LYS A 339 -4.82 -14.51 8.87
C LYS A 339 -6.24 -13.94 9.04
N GLY A 340 -6.36 -12.61 9.06
CA GLY A 340 -7.63 -11.91 9.25
C GLY A 340 -8.16 -11.98 10.69
N PRO A 341 -9.35 -11.42 10.94
CA PRO A 341 -9.95 -11.38 12.28
C PRO A 341 -10.05 -12.78 12.89
N LYS A 342 -9.53 -12.96 14.11
CA LYS A 342 -9.46 -14.24 14.85
C LYS A 342 -8.58 -15.33 14.22
N GLY A 343 -7.80 -15.02 13.18
CA GLY A 343 -6.87 -15.96 12.54
C GLY A 343 -7.52 -17.10 11.75
N GLN A 344 -8.78 -16.93 11.33
CA GLN A 344 -9.60 -17.95 10.65
C GLN A 344 -9.81 -17.68 9.16
N GLY A 345 -9.33 -16.55 8.63
CA GLY A 345 -9.39 -16.24 7.19
C GLY A 345 -8.28 -16.96 6.41
N PRO A 346 -8.37 -16.97 5.06
CA PRO A 346 -7.30 -17.49 4.20
C PRO A 346 -5.99 -16.70 4.36
N GLY A 347 -6.07 -15.52 4.97
CA GLY A 347 -4.97 -14.56 5.13
C GLY A 347 -4.87 -13.61 3.94
N PHE A 348 -3.88 -12.72 4.00
CA PHE A 348 -3.48 -11.97 2.82
C PHE A 348 -3.06 -12.95 1.73
N VAL A 349 -3.60 -12.77 0.52
CA VAL A 349 -3.25 -13.55 -0.68
C VAL A 349 -2.73 -12.56 -1.70
N GLY A 350 -1.70 -12.96 -2.44
CA GLY A 350 -1.12 -12.17 -3.51
C GLY A 350 -2.12 -11.89 -4.63
N ARG A 351 -1.74 -10.99 -5.54
CA ARG A 351 -2.61 -10.54 -6.62
C ARG A 351 -2.62 -11.58 -7.77
N PRO A 352 -3.78 -12.18 -8.12
CA PRO A 352 -3.91 -13.04 -9.29
C PRO A 352 -3.72 -12.28 -10.60
N ASN A 353 -3.67 -13.00 -11.72
CA ASN A 353 -3.58 -12.34 -13.02
C ASN A 353 -4.88 -11.59 -13.34
N ARG A 354 -4.76 -10.29 -13.60
CA ARG A 354 -5.87 -9.43 -14.04
C ARG A 354 -5.81 -9.05 -15.52
N VAL A 355 -4.78 -9.50 -16.25
CA VAL A 355 -4.55 -9.11 -17.65
C VAL A 355 -4.59 -10.34 -18.56
N TRP A 356 -5.54 -10.40 -19.49
CA TRP A 356 -5.85 -11.57 -20.29
C TRP A 356 -6.13 -11.22 -21.76
N LEU A 357 -5.84 -12.15 -22.67
CA LEU A 357 -6.51 -12.20 -23.97
C LEU A 357 -7.78 -13.03 -23.81
N LEU A 358 -8.93 -12.50 -24.21
CA LEU A 358 -10.23 -13.17 -24.13
C LEU A 358 -10.76 -13.54 -25.51
N ASN A 359 -11.42 -14.69 -25.63
CA ASN A 359 -12.01 -15.15 -26.88
C ASN A 359 -13.30 -15.94 -26.63
N GLY A 360 -14.37 -15.59 -27.34
CA GLY A 360 -15.70 -16.18 -27.12
C GLY A 360 -16.83 -15.14 -27.25
N PRO A 361 -18.03 -15.46 -26.71
CA PRO A 361 -18.43 -16.77 -26.21
C PRO A 361 -18.86 -17.71 -27.35
N TYR A 362 -18.72 -19.01 -27.17
CA TYR A 362 -19.16 -20.06 -28.08
C TYR A 362 -20.44 -20.71 -27.56
N GLU A 363 -21.34 -21.09 -28.47
CA GLU A 363 -22.55 -21.85 -28.09
C GLU A 363 -22.15 -23.28 -27.67
N GLY A 364 -22.61 -23.70 -26.49
CA GLY A 364 -22.26 -24.98 -25.87
C GLY A 364 -21.49 -24.82 -24.57
N ASN A 365 -21.62 -25.79 -23.67
CA ASN A 365 -21.02 -25.79 -22.33
C ASN A 365 -20.26 -27.10 -22.00
N ASP A 366 -19.93 -27.87 -23.03
CA ASP A 366 -19.13 -29.08 -22.89
C ASP A 366 -17.64 -28.70 -22.90
N LEU A 367 -16.93 -29.04 -21.84
CA LEU A 367 -15.50 -28.74 -21.68
C LEU A 367 -14.61 -29.57 -22.60
N ASP A 368 -15.13 -30.63 -23.21
CA ASP A 368 -14.40 -31.48 -24.15
C ASP A 368 -14.50 -31.01 -25.61
N VAL A 369 -15.39 -30.07 -25.92
CA VAL A 369 -15.47 -29.48 -27.26
C VAL A 369 -14.35 -28.47 -27.46
N ASP A 370 -13.53 -28.70 -28.48
CA ASP A 370 -12.49 -27.78 -28.93
C ASP A 370 -13.08 -26.76 -29.93
N TYR A 371 -13.14 -25.50 -29.51
CA TYR A 371 -13.68 -24.41 -30.33
C TYR A 371 -12.59 -23.61 -31.07
N ILE A 372 -11.33 -23.68 -30.64
CA ILE A 372 -10.28 -22.73 -31.04
C ILE A 372 -9.00 -23.39 -31.59
N GLY A 373 -8.90 -24.72 -31.56
CA GLY A 373 -7.64 -25.43 -31.76
C GLY A 373 -6.76 -25.29 -30.51
N GLU A 374 -7.24 -25.83 -29.38
CA GLU A 374 -6.65 -25.63 -28.04
C GLU A 374 -5.18 -26.03 -27.96
N HIS A 375 -4.84 -27.18 -28.55
CA HIS A 375 -3.49 -27.71 -28.50
C HIS A 375 -2.53 -26.82 -29.30
N GLY A 376 -1.52 -26.29 -28.62
CA GLY A 376 -0.47 -25.51 -29.26
C GLY A 376 -0.83 -24.03 -29.46
N ILE A 377 -1.99 -23.57 -28.98
CA ILE A 377 -2.45 -22.19 -29.23
C ILE A 377 -1.44 -21.14 -28.72
N SER A 378 -1.32 -20.04 -29.46
CA SER A 378 -0.46 -18.90 -29.17
C SER A 378 -1.07 -17.64 -29.77
N PRO A 379 -2.18 -17.17 -29.20
CA PRO A 379 -2.85 -16.01 -29.74
C PRO A 379 -2.03 -14.74 -29.46
N GLU A 380 -2.28 -13.76 -30.32
CA GLU A 380 -1.92 -12.36 -30.12
C GLU A 380 -3.21 -11.53 -30.08
N GLU A 381 -3.15 -10.34 -29.48
CA GLU A 381 -4.25 -9.38 -29.54
C GLU A 381 -4.65 -9.12 -31.01
N GLY A 382 -5.94 -9.23 -31.32
CA GLY A 382 -6.48 -9.08 -32.67
C GLY A 382 -6.39 -10.32 -33.57
N SER A 383 -5.70 -11.38 -33.13
CA SER A 383 -5.68 -12.66 -33.87
C SER A 383 -7.04 -13.37 -33.77
N VAL A 384 -7.33 -14.26 -34.72
CA VAL A 384 -8.61 -14.98 -34.79
C VAL A 384 -8.42 -16.47 -34.54
N SER A 385 -9.24 -17.04 -33.67
CA SER A 385 -9.37 -18.48 -33.45
C SER A 385 -10.85 -18.83 -33.29
N GLY A 386 -11.29 -19.98 -33.79
CA GLY A 386 -12.71 -20.36 -33.75
C GLY A 386 -13.66 -19.38 -34.46
N GLY A 387 -13.15 -18.54 -35.37
CA GLY A 387 -13.92 -17.48 -36.02
C GLY A 387 -14.17 -16.24 -35.14
N ARG A 388 -13.52 -16.12 -33.98
CA ARG A 388 -13.60 -14.96 -33.07
C ARG A 388 -12.23 -14.36 -32.82
N GLU A 389 -12.21 -13.05 -32.59
CA GLU A 389 -11.00 -12.29 -32.28
C GLU A 389 -10.59 -12.45 -30.80
N TRP A 390 -9.28 -12.47 -30.55
CA TRP A 390 -8.70 -12.38 -29.22
C TRP A 390 -8.58 -10.92 -28.78
N MET A 391 -9.34 -10.54 -27.76
CA MET A 391 -9.37 -9.18 -27.25
C MET A 391 -8.55 -9.05 -25.97
N ARG A 392 -7.72 -8.01 -25.87
CA ARG A 392 -7.10 -7.66 -24.59
C ARG A 392 -8.16 -7.23 -23.59
N TYR A 393 -8.07 -7.76 -22.37
CA TYR A 393 -8.86 -7.35 -21.23
C TYR A 393 -7.98 -7.19 -19.99
N GLU A 394 -8.20 -6.09 -19.27
CA GLU A 394 -7.52 -5.78 -18.02
C GLU A 394 -8.57 -5.45 -16.96
N SER A 395 -8.64 -6.29 -15.93
CA SER A 395 -9.61 -6.17 -14.85
C SER A 395 -9.06 -5.28 -13.73
N GLY A 396 -9.92 -4.43 -13.17
CA GLY A 396 -9.64 -3.75 -11.89
C GLY A 396 -9.62 -4.72 -10.70
N GLU A 397 -10.30 -5.85 -10.83
CA GLU A 397 -10.58 -6.82 -9.76
C GLU A 397 -9.97 -8.20 -10.03
N ASP A 398 -9.83 -9.01 -8.97
CA ASP A 398 -9.34 -10.39 -9.06
C ASP A 398 -10.26 -11.32 -9.87
N TYR A 399 -11.55 -11.01 -9.93
CA TYR A 399 -12.53 -11.78 -10.69
C TYR A 399 -12.68 -11.22 -12.10
N ILE A 400 -12.40 -12.07 -13.08
CA ILE A 400 -12.57 -11.78 -14.50
C ILE A 400 -14.01 -12.08 -14.87
N ASP A 401 -14.84 -11.04 -14.88
CA ASP A 401 -16.25 -11.13 -15.26
C ASP A 401 -16.41 -11.19 -16.78
N LEU A 402 -16.36 -12.41 -17.32
CA LEU A 402 -16.50 -12.67 -18.74
C LEU A 402 -17.87 -12.25 -19.28
N SER A 403 -18.89 -12.18 -18.42
CA SER A 403 -20.23 -11.77 -18.83
C SER A 403 -20.31 -10.29 -19.19
N GLN A 404 -19.55 -9.45 -18.48
CA GLN A 404 -19.48 -8.02 -18.78
C GLN A 404 -18.77 -7.74 -20.10
N VAL A 405 -17.81 -8.59 -20.47
CA VAL A 405 -16.95 -8.37 -21.65
C VAL A 405 -17.47 -9.07 -22.89
N LEU A 406 -17.92 -10.32 -22.75
CA LEU A 406 -18.30 -11.21 -23.84
C LEU A 406 -19.82 -11.42 -23.94
N GLY A 407 -20.59 -10.93 -22.96
CA GLY A 407 -22.04 -11.13 -22.84
C GLY A 407 -22.39 -12.36 -22.00
N ALA A 408 -23.55 -12.31 -21.33
CA ALA A 408 -24.12 -13.40 -20.56
C ALA A 408 -25.24 -14.09 -21.34
N GLU A 409 -24.95 -15.25 -21.89
CA GLU A 409 -25.96 -16.15 -22.47
C GLU A 409 -25.90 -17.50 -21.73
N PRO A 410 -27.03 -18.20 -21.55
CA PRO A 410 -27.02 -19.56 -21.04
C PRO A 410 -26.22 -20.48 -21.95
N THR A 411 -25.61 -21.52 -21.37
CA THR A 411 -24.97 -22.60 -22.13
C THR A 411 -23.91 -22.12 -23.13
N VAL A 412 -22.98 -21.28 -22.67
CA VAL A 412 -21.85 -20.81 -23.48
C VAL A 412 -20.49 -21.18 -22.90
N THR A 413 -19.46 -21.11 -23.73
CA THR A 413 -18.05 -21.33 -23.35
C THR A 413 -17.18 -20.18 -23.82
N ALA A 414 -16.26 -19.72 -23.00
CA ALA A 414 -15.28 -18.71 -23.39
C ALA A 414 -13.88 -19.11 -22.95
N TYR A 415 -12.89 -18.45 -23.53
CA TYR A 415 -11.48 -18.67 -23.26
C TYR A 415 -10.81 -17.40 -22.77
N ALA A 416 -9.81 -17.61 -21.92
CA ALA A 416 -8.84 -16.61 -21.52
C ALA A 416 -7.43 -17.18 -21.70
N PHE A 417 -6.50 -16.36 -22.15
CA PHE A 417 -5.13 -16.75 -22.42
C PHE A 417 -4.14 -15.71 -21.90
N THR A 418 -3.00 -16.18 -21.37
CA THR A 418 -1.86 -15.34 -21.01
C THR A 418 -0.56 -16.13 -21.11
N TYR A 419 0.56 -15.43 -21.24
CA TYR A 419 1.88 -16.01 -21.06
C TYR A 419 2.39 -15.72 -19.65
N ILE A 420 3.09 -16.68 -19.05
CA ILE A 420 3.76 -16.54 -17.77
C ILE A 420 5.27 -16.62 -18.02
N TYR A 421 5.99 -15.57 -17.67
CA TYR A 421 7.44 -15.56 -17.66
C TYR A 421 7.97 -15.78 -16.24
N VAL A 422 8.97 -16.67 -16.10
CA VAL A 422 9.73 -16.89 -14.86
C VAL A 422 11.23 -16.92 -15.12
N ASP A 423 12.03 -16.36 -14.20
CA ASP A 423 13.49 -16.24 -14.35
C ASP A 423 14.26 -17.55 -14.11
N SER A 424 13.63 -18.50 -13.44
CA SER A 424 14.14 -19.84 -13.15
C SER A 424 13.00 -20.86 -13.14
N ASP A 425 13.34 -22.14 -13.25
CA ASP A 425 12.37 -23.22 -13.03
C ASP A 425 11.72 -23.05 -11.64
N LEU A 426 10.40 -23.19 -11.59
CA LEU A 426 9.60 -22.82 -10.43
C LEU A 426 8.51 -23.86 -10.16
N ASN A 427 8.54 -24.45 -8.96
CA ASN A 427 7.43 -25.20 -8.42
C ASN A 427 6.51 -24.23 -7.68
N ALA A 428 5.22 -24.24 -8.03
CA ALA A 428 4.24 -23.32 -7.47
C ALA A 428 2.87 -24.00 -7.34
N GLN A 429 1.89 -23.24 -6.91
CA GLN A 429 0.49 -23.62 -6.87
C GLN A 429 -0.31 -22.71 -7.81
N MET A 430 -1.07 -23.30 -8.72
CA MET A 430 -2.11 -22.58 -9.44
C MET A 430 -3.36 -22.54 -8.58
N TRP A 431 -3.80 -21.34 -8.20
CA TRP A 431 -5.04 -21.15 -7.42
C TRP A 431 -6.11 -20.58 -8.34
N THR A 432 -7.32 -21.14 -8.27
CA THR A 432 -8.42 -20.68 -9.11
C THR A 432 -9.80 -20.97 -8.53
N GLY A 433 -10.74 -20.09 -8.89
CA GLY A 433 -12.18 -20.29 -8.75
C GLY A 433 -12.89 -19.87 -10.03
N ALA A 434 -14.05 -20.46 -10.28
CA ALA A 434 -14.92 -20.10 -11.39
C ALA A 434 -16.38 -20.29 -10.96
N ASP A 435 -17.29 -19.58 -11.62
CA ASP A 435 -18.71 -19.67 -11.28
C ASP A 435 -19.27 -21.08 -11.54
N ASP A 436 -19.13 -21.55 -12.79
CA ASP A 436 -19.58 -22.86 -13.24
C ASP A 436 -18.42 -23.83 -13.43
N GLY A 437 -18.05 -24.19 -14.67
CA GLY A 437 -17.00 -25.17 -14.96
C GLY A 437 -15.75 -24.51 -15.55
N ILE A 438 -14.59 -25.11 -15.28
CA ILE A 438 -13.30 -24.60 -15.73
C ILE A 438 -12.40 -25.75 -16.18
N LYS A 439 -11.65 -25.51 -17.26
CA LYS A 439 -10.54 -26.35 -17.72
C LYS A 439 -9.33 -25.49 -17.98
N VAL A 440 -8.17 -25.90 -17.49
CA VAL A 440 -6.93 -25.11 -17.55
C VAL A 440 -5.81 -25.96 -18.09
N TRP A 441 -5.09 -25.39 -19.06
CA TRP A 441 -3.89 -25.96 -19.64
C TRP A 441 -2.68 -25.10 -19.29
N LEU A 442 -1.61 -25.76 -18.87
CA LEU A 442 -0.28 -25.16 -18.74
C LEU A 442 0.66 -25.87 -19.71
N ASN A 443 1.20 -25.14 -20.69
CA ASN A 443 2.07 -25.70 -21.73
C ASN A 443 1.47 -26.93 -22.44
N ASP A 444 0.21 -26.85 -22.86
CA ASP A 444 -0.59 -27.90 -23.50
C ASP A 444 -0.99 -29.09 -22.60
N GLU A 445 -0.56 -29.13 -21.34
CA GLU A 445 -0.97 -30.15 -20.37
C GLU A 445 -2.18 -29.66 -19.56
N VAL A 446 -3.27 -30.45 -19.52
CA VAL A 446 -4.42 -30.16 -18.66
C VAL A 446 -3.99 -30.31 -17.20
N VAL A 447 -3.96 -29.20 -16.46
CA VAL A 447 -3.61 -29.17 -15.04
C VAL A 447 -4.85 -29.15 -14.14
N LEU A 448 -5.99 -28.69 -14.66
CA LEU A 448 -7.26 -28.72 -13.93
C LEU A 448 -8.43 -28.89 -14.89
N GLU A 449 -9.38 -29.74 -14.53
CA GLU A 449 -10.67 -29.84 -15.19
C GLU A 449 -11.76 -30.10 -14.16
N LYS A 450 -12.76 -29.22 -14.13
CA LYS A 450 -13.88 -29.28 -13.22
C LYS A 450 -15.15 -28.86 -13.95
N GLU A 451 -16.06 -29.81 -14.09
CA GLU A 451 -17.45 -29.58 -14.50
C GLU A 451 -18.14 -28.55 -13.58
N ARG A 452 -17.79 -28.54 -12.28
CA ARG A 452 -18.21 -27.53 -11.32
C ARG A 452 -17.01 -27.12 -10.48
N ALA A 453 -16.53 -25.89 -10.65
CA ALA A 453 -15.39 -25.32 -9.94
C ALA A 453 -15.73 -25.03 -8.47
N GLY A 454 -17.02 -24.91 -8.14
CA GLY A 454 -17.51 -24.77 -6.77
C GLY A 454 -17.50 -23.33 -6.24
N GLY A 455 -17.48 -22.34 -7.13
CA GLY A 455 -17.64 -20.93 -6.83
C GLY A 455 -16.44 -20.06 -7.22
N LYS A 456 -16.68 -18.75 -7.22
CA LYS A 456 -15.80 -17.69 -7.73
C LYS A 456 -14.51 -17.46 -6.93
N SER A 457 -14.38 -18.03 -5.72
CA SER A 457 -13.25 -17.77 -4.82
C SER A 457 -11.93 -18.26 -5.42
N LEU A 458 -10.93 -17.38 -5.51
CA LEU A 458 -9.57 -17.70 -5.95
C LEU A 458 -8.95 -18.88 -5.17
N THR A 459 -9.27 -19.01 -3.88
CA THR A 459 -8.71 -20.05 -3.00
C THR A 459 -9.42 -21.41 -3.13
N ARG A 460 -10.41 -21.54 -4.02
CA ARG A 460 -11.30 -22.70 -4.11
C ARG A 460 -10.58 -23.96 -4.57
N ASN A 461 -9.78 -23.86 -5.63
CA ASN A 461 -8.99 -24.95 -6.18
C ASN A 461 -7.52 -24.56 -6.12
N LYS A 462 -6.66 -25.45 -5.61
CA LYS A 462 -5.21 -25.27 -5.55
C LYS A 462 -4.56 -26.51 -6.16
N VAL A 463 -3.76 -26.29 -7.20
CA VAL A 463 -3.14 -27.38 -7.96
C VAL A 463 -1.63 -27.14 -8.02
N PRO A 464 -0.79 -28.11 -7.62
CA PRO A 464 0.65 -28.03 -7.84
C PRO A 464 0.97 -27.96 -9.33
N VAL A 465 1.80 -26.99 -9.72
CA VAL A 465 2.24 -26.80 -11.09
C VAL A 465 3.74 -26.56 -11.14
N HIS A 466 4.34 -26.86 -12.29
CA HIS A 466 5.73 -26.60 -12.57
C HIS A 466 5.85 -25.66 -13.78
N LEU A 467 6.49 -24.51 -13.57
CA LEU A 467 6.80 -23.54 -14.61
C LEU A 467 8.27 -23.70 -15.01
N ARG A 468 8.50 -23.79 -16.32
CA ARG A 468 9.85 -23.86 -16.89
C ARG A 468 10.43 -22.45 -16.97
N LYS A 469 11.73 -22.29 -16.76
CA LYS A 469 12.43 -21.03 -16.99
C LYS A 469 12.05 -20.46 -18.37
N GLY A 470 11.71 -19.17 -18.40
CA GLY A 470 11.25 -18.47 -19.61
C GLY A 470 9.72 -18.45 -19.72
N ILE A 471 9.23 -18.45 -20.96
CA ILE A 471 7.80 -18.30 -21.29
C ILE A 471 7.07 -19.65 -21.12
N ASN A 472 5.93 -19.60 -20.41
CA ASN A 472 4.96 -20.68 -20.26
C ASN A 472 3.60 -20.20 -20.78
N ARG A 473 2.83 -21.06 -21.42
CA ARG A 473 1.51 -20.74 -21.95
C ARG A 473 0.44 -21.19 -20.98
N LEU A 474 -0.51 -20.31 -20.67
CA LEU A 474 -1.66 -20.61 -19.82
C LEU A 474 -2.95 -20.33 -20.60
N LEU A 475 -3.71 -21.39 -20.85
CA LEU A 475 -5.04 -21.32 -21.47
C LEU A 475 -6.08 -21.73 -20.43
N VAL A 476 -7.16 -20.94 -20.34
CA VAL A 476 -8.30 -21.19 -19.48
C VAL A 476 -9.55 -21.26 -20.35
N LYS A 477 -10.33 -22.33 -20.19
CA LYS A 477 -11.69 -22.47 -20.74
C LYS A 477 -12.67 -22.39 -19.58
N VAL A 478 -13.67 -21.54 -19.70
CA VAL A 478 -14.75 -21.39 -18.72
C VAL A 478 -16.07 -21.66 -19.42
N ARG A 479 -16.88 -22.55 -18.86
CA ARG A 479 -18.26 -22.75 -19.30
C ARG A 479 -19.24 -21.99 -18.41
N ASN A 480 -20.37 -21.64 -18.99
CA ASN A 480 -21.54 -21.07 -18.32
C ASN A 480 -22.74 -22.00 -18.51
N LEU A 481 -23.50 -22.24 -17.45
CA LEU A 481 -24.78 -22.91 -17.50
C LEU A 481 -25.90 -21.88 -17.60
N TYR A 482 -25.92 -20.90 -16.70
CA TYR A 482 -26.90 -19.82 -16.65
C TYR A 482 -26.35 -18.61 -15.87
N GLY A 483 -26.89 -17.41 -16.12
CA GLY A 483 -26.49 -16.22 -15.39
C GLY A 483 -25.10 -15.71 -15.81
N GLY A 484 -24.40 -15.07 -14.86
CA GLY A 484 -23.12 -14.42 -15.11
C GLY A 484 -21.92 -15.28 -14.69
N TYR A 485 -21.02 -15.56 -15.63
CA TYR A 485 -19.86 -16.42 -15.49
C TYR A 485 -18.53 -15.67 -15.57
N GLY A 486 -17.47 -16.33 -15.12
CA GLY A 486 -16.13 -15.77 -15.01
C GLY A 486 -15.24 -16.62 -14.10
N PHE A 487 -14.04 -16.14 -13.85
CA PHE A 487 -13.03 -16.87 -13.08
C PHE A 487 -12.02 -15.93 -12.42
N SER A 488 -11.28 -16.46 -11.44
CA SER A 488 -10.04 -15.87 -10.92
C SER A 488 -8.95 -16.92 -11.03
N LEU A 489 -7.74 -16.54 -11.43
CA LEU A 489 -6.61 -17.46 -11.50
C LEU A 489 -5.28 -16.74 -11.28
N GLY A 490 -4.44 -17.29 -10.43
CA GLY A 490 -3.04 -16.88 -10.29
C GLY A 490 -2.11 -18.04 -9.94
N ILE A 491 -0.81 -17.77 -10.04
CA ILE A 491 0.26 -18.63 -9.59
C ILE A 491 0.79 -18.09 -8.27
N PHE A 492 0.83 -18.95 -7.27
CA PHE A 492 1.19 -18.61 -5.90
C PHE A 492 2.20 -19.60 -5.31
N GLU A 493 2.94 -19.15 -4.33
CA GLU A 493 3.62 -20.01 -3.37
C GLU A 493 2.59 -20.71 -2.46
N GLU A 494 3.04 -21.68 -1.65
CA GLU A 494 2.15 -22.43 -0.75
C GLU A 494 1.42 -21.52 0.25
N ASP A 495 2.07 -20.42 0.64
CA ASP A 495 1.57 -19.43 1.59
C ASP A 495 0.73 -18.32 0.95
N GLY A 496 0.51 -18.39 -0.37
CA GLY A 496 -0.32 -17.45 -1.13
C GLY A 496 0.37 -16.22 -1.70
N ASP A 497 1.69 -16.05 -1.56
CA ASP A 497 2.39 -14.96 -2.27
C ASP A 497 2.54 -15.24 -3.76
N THR A 498 2.55 -14.19 -4.58
CA THR A 498 3.01 -14.33 -5.96
C THR A 498 4.52 -14.56 -5.97
N PRO A 499 5.02 -15.64 -6.60
CA PRO A 499 6.45 -15.92 -6.68
C PRO A 499 7.25 -14.75 -7.24
N TRP A 500 8.43 -14.52 -6.68
CA TRP A 500 9.28 -13.41 -7.11
C TRP A 500 9.72 -13.56 -8.57
N GLY A 501 9.75 -12.46 -9.32
CA GLY A 501 10.16 -12.45 -10.73
C GLY A 501 9.10 -12.98 -11.72
N LEU A 502 7.98 -13.53 -11.25
CA LEU A 502 6.88 -13.95 -12.13
C LEU A 502 6.22 -12.74 -12.80
N ARG A 503 6.01 -12.83 -14.12
CA ARG A 503 5.32 -11.80 -14.92
C ARG A 503 4.25 -12.43 -15.82
N TYR A 504 3.07 -11.85 -15.85
CA TYR A 504 2.04 -12.16 -16.85
C TYR A 504 2.23 -11.25 -18.08
N LEU A 505 2.13 -11.82 -19.27
CA LEU A 505 2.37 -11.13 -20.54
C LEU A 505 1.25 -11.45 -21.54
N LEU A 506 0.94 -10.49 -22.43
CA LEU A 506 -0.01 -10.69 -23.52
C LEU A 506 0.63 -11.08 -24.86
N GLY A 507 1.96 -11.19 -24.89
CA GLY A 507 2.72 -11.61 -26.07
C GLY A 507 3.96 -12.44 -25.70
N HIS A 508 4.51 -13.15 -26.68
CA HIS A 508 5.71 -14.00 -26.53
C HIS A 508 7.01 -13.23 -26.29
N GLN A 509 6.99 -11.93 -26.55
CA GLN A 509 8.11 -11.05 -26.26
C GLN A 509 7.92 -10.43 -24.88
N VAL A 510 8.95 -10.54 -24.04
CA VAL A 510 9.11 -9.57 -22.96
C VAL A 510 9.30 -8.24 -23.68
N GLN A 511 8.26 -7.39 -23.72
CA GLN A 511 8.44 -6.04 -24.19
C GLN A 511 9.42 -5.36 -23.23
N VAL A 512 10.68 -5.28 -23.64
CA VAL A 512 11.59 -4.26 -23.14
C VAL A 512 10.99 -2.97 -23.68
N LYS A 513 10.07 -2.36 -22.91
CA LYS A 513 9.75 -0.96 -23.17
C LYS A 513 11.10 -0.26 -23.16
N GLU A 514 11.47 0.38 -24.27
CA GLU A 514 12.46 1.45 -24.20
C GLU A 514 11.96 2.33 -23.06
N THR A 515 12.76 2.34 -22.00
CA THR A 515 12.43 3.07 -20.79
C THR A 515 12.30 4.50 -21.24
N THR A 516 11.07 5.03 -21.24
CA THR A 516 10.94 6.47 -21.10
C THR A 516 11.77 6.77 -19.85
N PRO A 517 12.83 7.58 -19.94
CA PRO A 517 13.57 7.94 -18.74
C PRO A 517 12.55 8.36 -17.70
N ALA A 518 12.76 7.98 -16.43
CA ALA A 518 12.03 8.61 -15.33
C ALA A 518 11.96 10.10 -15.69
N PRO A 519 10.76 10.71 -15.78
CA PRO A 519 10.58 12.00 -16.42
C PRO A 519 11.74 12.89 -15.98
N SER A 520 12.57 13.33 -16.94
CA SER A 520 13.88 13.95 -16.71
C SER A 520 13.70 15.38 -16.17
N GLY A 521 13.00 15.46 -15.04
CA GLY A 521 12.00 16.47 -14.81
C GLY A 521 10.72 15.83 -14.29
N PHE A 522 10.79 15.09 -13.18
CA PHE A 522 9.71 15.16 -12.22
C PHE A 522 9.73 16.61 -11.74
N ALA A 523 9.09 17.50 -12.49
CA ALA A 523 8.54 18.66 -11.84
C ALA A 523 7.62 18.04 -10.78
N LEU A 524 7.83 18.37 -9.51
CA LEU A 524 6.69 18.51 -8.61
C LEU A 524 5.62 19.14 -9.48
N TYR A 525 4.56 18.39 -9.83
CA TYR A 525 3.49 18.98 -10.60
C TYR A 525 3.19 20.27 -9.86
N ARG A 526 3.25 21.40 -10.58
CA ARG A 526 3.18 22.77 -10.04
C ARG A 526 1.82 23.08 -9.39
N SER A 527 1.17 22.10 -8.77
CA SER A 527 0.60 22.24 -7.44
C SER A 527 1.66 22.48 -6.37
N TYR A 528 2.94 22.67 -6.74
CA TYR A 528 3.84 23.56 -6.01
C TYR A 528 3.95 24.93 -6.71
N PRO A 529 3.52 26.01 -6.02
CA PRO A 529 3.08 25.95 -4.65
C PRO A 529 1.73 25.27 -4.46
N ASN A 530 1.55 24.62 -3.29
CA ASN A 530 0.25 24.08 -2.91
C ASN A 530 -0.79 25.15 -3.23
N PRO A 531 -1.79 24.89 -4.10
CA PRO A 531 -2.79 25.89 -4.46
C PRO A 531 -3.56 26.44 -3.25
N PHE A 532 -3.44 25.77 -2.09
CA PHE A 532 -4.01 26.16 -0.81
C PHE A 532 -2.99 26.77 0.17
N ASN A 533 -1.69 26.78 -0.12
CA ASN A 533 -0.70 27.49 0.68
C ASN A 533 -0.74 28.99 0.29
N ARG A 534 -1.22 29.81 1.22
CA ARG A 534 -1.43 31.25 1.01
C ARG A 534 -0.15 32.07 0.94
N TRP A 535 1.03 31.47 1.20
CA TRP A 535 2.29 32.20 1.41
C TRP A 535 3.30 32.06 0.27
N THR A 536 2.90 31.42 -0.82
CA THR A 536 3.78 31.00 -1.90
C THR A 536 3.57 31.76 -3.23
N THR A 537 2.97 32.95 -3.17
CA THR A 537 2.98 33.92 -4.28
C THR A 537 4.11 34.92 -4.13
#